data_AF-A0A952X5V9-F1
#
_entry.id   AF-A0A952X5V9-F1
#
_cell.length_a   1.000
_cell.length_b   1.000
_cell.length_c   1.000
_cell.angle_alpha   90.00
_cell.angle_beta   90.00
_cell.angle_gamma   90.00
#
_symmetry.space_group_name_H-M   'P 1'
#
loop_
_entity.id
_entity.type
_entity.pdbx_description
1 polymer ?
#
loop_
_entity_poly.entity_id
_entity_poly.type
_entity_poly.pdbx_seq_one_letter_code
_entity_poly.pdbx_strand_id
1 'polypeptide(L)'
;MTRHHPPKASPQPIDILMASGAIKPLTELEIGDEIIGADSLPRTVIDIRTSLEDAFEIRPIKGASFVLGASQSLPLVRSTSLELYDLKSIPMWEYLKQSPHFKGVHLLYRMPVNFSDGPKLPLDPYFLGILLGDGCFRNTSPSITTPDPEIVDYCFAMADQMGLSVRIDQIPGNQANGYYFSSISGKTNPLTEALRNLGLYNKSSPEKFIPDIYKRASKKVRQEILAGLLDTDGHMLHKTFEYTTSSKQLAQDIAFVARSLGLMALPKERTVEGQIYYRFCIYGDFKDIPLRVGRKIPGPRVQKRHVLRTGFTVHPLPPQQCLKLVLQGPDSLYLKSDFMVMQGEQP
;
A
#
# COMPACT_ATOMS: atom_id res chain seq x y z
N MET A 1 -10.24 -6.24 26.76
CA MET A 1 -10.16 -5.11 25.81
C MET A 1 -11.51 -4.96 25.12
N THR A 2 -12.32 -4.00 25.57
CA THR A 2 -13.51 -3.52 24.85
C THR A 2 -13.08 -3.04 23.46
N ARG A 3 -13.71 -3.56 22.40
CA ARG A 3 -13.44 -3.07 21.03
C ARG A 3 -14.03 -1.67 20.93
N HIS A 4 -13.19 -0.65 21.01
CA HIS A 4 -13.60 0.71 20.67
C HIS A 4 -13.83 0.77 19.16
N HIS A 5 -15.10 0.93 18.78
CA HIS A 5 -15.47 1.10 17.38
C HIS A 5 -15.23 2.55 16.96
N PRO A 6 -14.97 2.81 15.67
CA PRO A 6 -14.74 4.17 15.19
C PRO A 6 -15.94 5.07 15.51
N PRO A 7 -15.72 6.34 15.91
CA PRO A 7 -16.79 7.30 16.06
C PRO A 7 -17.49 7.57 14.71
N LYS A 8 -18.66 8.19 14.75
CA LYS A 8 -19.36 8.64 13.54
C LYS A 8 -18.46 9.60 12.75
N ALA A 9 -18.20 9.27 11.49
CA ALA A 9 -17.47 10.09 10.54
C ALA A 9 -18.27 10.11 9.22
N SER A 10 -17.97 11.06 8.33
CA SER A 10 -18.55 11.04 6.99
C SER A 10 -18.00 9.83 6.22
N PRO A 11 -18.86 8.95 5.67
CA PRO A 11 -18.43 7.85 4.82
C PRO A 11 -17.58 8.38 3.67
N GLN A 12 -16.49 7.68 3.34
CA GLN A 12 -15.66 8.05 2.21
C GLN A 12 -16.25 7.47 0.91
N PRO A 13 -16.10 8.18 -0.23
CA PRO A 13 -16.36 7.60 -1.54
C PRO A 13 -15.60 6.28 -1.73
N ILE A 14 -16.18 5.38 -2.51
CA ILE A 14 -15.51 4.13 -2.87
C ILE A 14 -14.67 4.41 -4.11
N ASP A 15 -13.36 4.25 -3.98
CA ASP A 15 -12.46 4.16 -5.12
C ASP A 15 -12.12 2.70 -5.41
N ILE A 16 -11.99 2.36 -6.69
CA ILE A 16 -11.81 1.01 -7.21
C ILE A 16 -10.36 0.81 -7.64
N LEU A 17 -9.82 -0.38 -7.36
CA LEU A 17 -8.51 -0.77 -7.85
C LEU A 17 -8.66 -1.38 -9.25
N MET A 18 -8.15 -0.69 -10.25
CA MET A 18 -8.17 -1.13 -11.65
C MET A 18 -7.21 -2.31 -11.85
N ALA A 19 -7.43 -3.11 -12.90
CA ALA A 19 -6.53 -4.22 -13.27
C ALA A 19 -5.08 -3.74 -13.53
N SER A 20 -4.94 -2.50 -14.03
CA SER A 20 -3.65 -1.82 -14.22
C SER A 20 -2.95 -1.41 -12.91
N GLY A 21 -3.63 -1.53 -11.76
CA GLY A 21 -3.20 -1.00 -10.46
C GLY A 21 -3.45 0.49 -10.27
N ALA A 22 -4.04 1.18 -11.25
CA ALA A 22 -4.57 2.54 -11.07
C ALA A 22 -5.75 2.54 -10.09
N ILE A 23 -6.03 3.71 -9.51
CA ILE A 23 -7.21 3.93 -8.67
C ILE A 23 -8.18 4.80 -9.46
N LYS A 24 -9.44 4.38 -9.55
CA LYS A 24 -10.51 5.13 -10.24
C LYS A 24 -11.74 5.22 -9.32
N PRO A 25 -12.37 6.39 -9.13
CA PRO A 25 -13.60 6.50 -8.35
C PRO A 25 -14.70 5.59 -8.91
N LEU A 26 -15.48 4.96 -8.03
CA LEU A 26 -16.61 4.10 -8.44
C LEU A 26 -17.61 4.85 -9.34
N THR A 27 -17.82 6.13 -9.07
CA THR A 27 -18.72 7.01 -9.83
C THR A 27 -18.20 7.38 -11.22
N GLU A 28 -16.93 7.12 -11.51
CA GLU A 28 -16.30 7.42 -12.80
C GLU A 28 -16.09 6.14 -13.64
N LEU A 29 -16.44 4.96 -13.13
CA LEU A 29 -16.34 3.72 -13.89
C LEU A 29 -17.27 3.72 -15.11
N GLU A 30 -16.79 3.11 -16.17
CA GLU A 30 -17.50 2.97 -17.45
C GLU A 30 -17.60 1.48 -17.83
N ILE A 31 -18.59 1.15 -18.65
CA ILE A 31 -18.70 -0.20 -19.24
C ILE A 31 -17.45 -0.46 -20.09
N GLY A 32 -16.84 -1.62 -19.91
CA GLY A 32 -15.58 -2.00 -20.54
C GLY A 32 -14.35 -1.77 -19.67
N ASP A 33 -14.46 -1.02 -18.56
CA ASP A 33 -13.36 -0.89 -17.61
C ASP A 33 -12.96 -2.26 -17.03
N GLU A 34 -11.65 -2.48 -16.87
CA GLU A 34 -11.10 -3.66 -16.22
C GLU A 34 -10.68 -3.36 -14.78
N ILE A 35 -11.36 -3.96 -13.82
CA ILE A 35 -11.06 -3.85 -12.38
C ILE A 35 -10.37 -5.12 -11.88
N ILE A 36 -9.60 -5.03 -10.79
CA ILE A 36 -8.89 -6.21 -10.29
C ILE A 36 -9.81 -7.07 -9.40
N GLY A 37 -9.83 -8.37 -9.68
CA GLY A 37 -10.49 -9.39 -8.86
C GLY A 37 -9.70 -9.72 -7.59
N ALA A 38 -10.37 -10.36 -6.62
CA ALA A 38 -9.72 -10.82 -5.38
C ALA A 38 -8.66 -11.92 -5.60
N ASP A 39 -8.68 -12.56 -6.77
CA ASP A 39 -7.73 -13.55 -7.28
C ASP A 39 -6.56 -12.93 -8.07
N SER A 40 -6.48 -11.60 -8.16
CA SER A 40 -5.55 -10.84 -9.02
C SER A 40 -5.81 -10.97 -10.52
N LEU A 41 -6.95 -11.53 -10.95
CA LEU A 41 -7.33 -11.56 -12.36
C LEU A 41 -8.29 -10.41 -12.68
N PRO A 42 -8.28 -9.86 -13.90
CA PRO A 42 -9.23 -8.82 -14.30
C PRO A 42 -10.70 -9.26 -14.17
N ARG A 43 -11.58 -8.28 -13.96
CA ARG A 43 -13.04 -8.37 -14.11
C ARG A 43 -13.46 -7.22 -15.02
N THR A 44 -14.21 -7.52 -16.07
CA THR A 44 -14.72 -6.50 -16.99
C THR A 44 -16.06 -5.99 -16.46
N VAL A 45 -16.21 -4.68 -16.35
CA VAL A 45 -17.49 -4.04 -16.01
C VAL A 45 -18.39 -4.12 -17.24
N ILE A 46 -19.50 -4.87 -17.15
CA ILE A 46 -20.42 -5.06 -18.28
C ILE A 46 -21.74 -4.29 -18.12
N ASP A 47 -22.10 -3.91 -16.90
CA ASP A 47 -23.27 -3.09 -16.60
C ASP A 47 -23.06 -2.35 -15.26
N ILE A 48 -23.64 -1.15 -15.13
CA ILE A 48 -23.59 -0.31 -13.93
C ILE A 48 -25.02 0.08 -13.60
N ARG A 49 -25.57 -0.60 -12.60
CA ARG A 49 -26.95 -0.41 -12.17
C ARG A 49 -27.01 0.59 -11.03
N THR A 50 -28.11 1.33 -10.99
CA THR A 50 -28.37 2.28 -9.92
C THR A 50 -29.71 1.99 -9.26
N SER A 51 -29.73 1.96 -7.93
CA SER A 51 -30.94 1.75 -7.13
C SER A 51 -31.05 2.78 -6.01
N LEU A 52 -32.28 3.23 -5.71
CA LEU A 52 -32.59 3.95 -4.48
C LEU A 52 -33.05 2.93 -3.44
N GLU A 53 -32.29 2.78 -2.37
CA GLU A 53 -32.57 1.78 -1.34
C GLU A 53 -32.11 2.26 0.05
N ASP A 54 -32.63 1.62 1.10
CA ASP A 54 -32.10 1.77 2.45
C ASP A 54 -30.59 1.52 2.43
N ALA A 55 -29.83 2.42 3.06
CA ALA A 55 -28.38 2.40 3.00
C ALA A 55 -27.76 2.23 4.39
N PHE A 56 -26.54 1.71 4.42
CA PHE A 56 -25.82 1.43 5.65
C PHE A 56 -24.38 1.91 5.57
N GLU A 57 -23.95 2.67 6.57
CA GLU A 57 -22.54 2.97 6.76
C GLU A 57 -21.84 1.77 7.41
N ILE A 58 -20.87 1.22 6.70
CA ILE A 58 -19.95 0.20 7.19
C ILE A 58 -18.74 0.91 7.78
N ARG A 59 -18.47 0.70 9.07
CA ARG A 59 -17.31 1.29 9.79
C ARG A 59 -16.31 0.22 10.19
N PRO A 60 -15.28 -0.06 9.37
CA PRO A 60 -14.20 -0.97 9.74
C PRO A 60 -13.41 -0.44 10.93
N ILE A 61 -12.93 -1.32 11.82
CA ILE A 61 -11.95 -0.96 12.85
C ILE A 61 -10.65 -0.46 12.20
N LYS A 62 -10.27 -1.03 11.04
CA LYS A 62 -9.12 -0.65 10.25
C LYS A 62 -9.53 -0.30 8.82
N GLY A 63 -9.50 1.00 8.50
CA GLY A 63 -9.83 1.54 7.18
C GLY A 63 -10.88 2.65 7.28
N ALA A 64 -11.12 3.32 6.15
CA ALA A 64 -12.21 4.29 6.04
C ALA A 64 -13.58 3.60 6.04
N SER A 65 -14.60 4.30 6.54
CA SER A 65 -15.99 3.86 6.38
C SER A 65 -16.48 4.10 4.95
N PHE A 66 -17.47 3.32 4.55
CA PHE A 66 -18.08 3.37 3.22
C PHE A 66 -19.56 3.00 3.32
N VAL A 67 -20.34 3.28 2.26
CA VAL A 67 -21.78 3.01 2.22
C VAL A 67 -22.09 1.82 1.33
N LEU A 68 -23.05 1.00 1.75
CA LEU A 68 -23.69 -0.02 0.93
C LEU A 68 -25.20 0.06 1.05
N GLY A 69 -25.89 -0.18 -0.06
CA GLY A 69 -27.33 -0.39 -0.10
C GLY A 69 -27.76 -1.72 0.53
N ALA A 70 -29.02 -1.81 0.95
CA ALA A 70 -29.62 -2.98 1.60
C ALA A 70 -29.41 -4.28 0.83
N SER A 71 -29.50 -4.25 -0.49
CA SER A 71 -29.38 -5.39 -1.39
C SER A 71 -27.94 -5.69 -1.82
N GLN A 72 -26.99 -4.79 -1.56
CA GLN A 72 -25.58 -5.04 -1.84
C GLN A 72 -25.01 -6.04 -0.82
N SER A 73 -24.16 -6.94 -1.30
CA SER A 73 -23.59 -8.01 -0.48
C SER A 73 -22.22 -7.64 0.08
N LEU A 74 -21.98 -8.07 1.31
CA LEU A 74 -20.67 -8.02 1.96
C LEU A 74 -19.99 -9.39 1.86
N PRO A 75 -18.82 -9.47 1.21
CA PRO A 75 -17.99 -10.67 1.28
C PRO A 75 -17.25 -10.69 2.64
N LEU A 76 -17.54 -11.71 3.44
CA LEU A 76 -17.01 -11.88 4.80
C LEU A 76 -16.29 -13.21 4.95
N VAL A 77 -15.25 -13.23 5.77
CA VAL A 77 -14.51 -14.46 6.12
C VAL A 77 -14.46 -14.65 7.62
N ARG A 78 -14.41 -15.90 8.07
CA ARG A 78 -14.24 -16.20 9.49
C ARG A 78 -12.90 -15.71 10.04
N SER A 79 -12.92 -15.25 11.28
CA SER A 79 -11.74 -14.67 11.96
C SER A 79 -10.56 -15.64 12.08
N THR A 80 -10.82 -16.94 12.12
CA THR A 80 -9.84 -18.02 12.32
C THR A 80 -9.40 -18.72 11.05
N SER A 81 -10.09 -18.53 9.91
CA SER A 81 -9.74 -19.26 8.69
C SER A 81 -8.30 -18.92 8.25
N LEU A 82 -7.58 -19.79 7.58
CA LEU A 82 -6.35 -19.39 6.88
C LEU A 82 -6.57 -19.26 5.37
N GLU A 83 -7.74 -19.72 4.90
CA GLU A 83 -8.08 -19.86 3.49
C GLU A 83 -9.47 -19.26 3.19
N LEU A 84 -9.78 -19.06 1.91
CA LEU A 84 -11.05 -18.45 1.49
C LEU A 84 -12.23 -19.44 1.46
N TYR A 85 -12.04 -20.71 1.86
CA TYR A 85 -13.12 -21.72 1.91
C TYR A 85 -14.31 -21.32 2.80
N ASP A 86 -14.09 -20.41 3.75
CA ASP A 86 -15.13 -19.87 4.65
C ASP A 86 -15.74 -18.53 4.15
N LEU A 87 -15.55 -18.17 2.88
CA LEU A 87 -16.16 -16.96 2.31
C LEU A 87 -17.68 -17.05 2.33
N LYS A 88 -18.32 -16.02 2.90
CA LYS A 88 -19.75 -15.80 2.83
C LYS A 88 -20.04 -14.42 2.27
N SER A 89 -20.71 -14.37 1.14
CA SER A 89 -21.28 -13.13 0.61
C SER A 89 -22.74 -13.05 1.04
N ILE A 90 -23.11 -11.97 1.75
CA ILE A 90 -24.45 -11.81 2.34
C ILE A 90 -24.97 -10.39 2.12
N PRO A 91 -26.20 -10.19 1.63
CA PRO A 91 -26.77 -8.85 1.47
C PRO A 91 -26.94 -8.14 2.81
N MET A 92 -26.84 -6.81 2.81
CA MET A 92 -26.90 -6.02 4.04
C MET A 92 -28.18 -6.27 4.85
N TRP A 93 -29.34 -6.38 4.20
CA TRP A 93 -30.62 -6.64 4.87
C TRP A 93 -30.62 -7.99 5.62
N GLU A 94 -29.90 -9.00 5.12
CA GLU A 94 -29.79 -10.30 5.76
C GLU A 94 -28.73 -10.28 6.87
N TYR A 95 -27.60 -9.62 6.64
CA TYR A 95 -26.56 -9.42 7.65
C TYR A 95 -27.12 -8.81 8.95
N LEU A 96 -28.06 -7.86 8.84
CA LEU A 96 -28.69 -7.23 9.99
C LEU A 96 -29.45 -8.21 10.89
N LYS A 97 -30.01 -9.28 10.30
CA LYS A 97 -30.75 -10.33 11.02
C LYS A 97 -29.83 -11.37 11.69
N GLN A 98 -28.54 -11.36 11.37
CA GLN A 98 -27.58 -12.32 11.89
C GLN A 98 -27.30 -12.13 13.40
N SER A 99 -26.98 -13.25 14.06
CA SER A 99 -26.71 -13.29 15.50
C SER A 99 -25.46 -12.47 15.88
N PRO A 100 -25.36 -11.99 17.14
CA PRO A 100 -24.14 -11.34 17.64
C PRO A 100 -22.89 -12.19 17.47
N HIS A 101 -23.01 -13.51 17.62
CA HIS A 101 -21.90 -14.44 17.38
C HIS A 101 -21.45 -14.41 15.91
N PHE A 102 -22.39 -14.52 14.96
CA PHE A 102 -22.08 -14.46 13.53
C PHE A 102 -21.33 -13.16 13.19
N LYS A 103 -21.85 -12.02 13.63
CA LYS A 103 -21.26 -10.69 13.41
C LYS A 103 -19.88 -10.53 14.09
N GLY A 104 -19.67 -11.23 15.20
CA GLY A 104 -18.39 -11.21 15.93
C GLY A 104 -17.26 -11.99 15.27
N VAL A 105 -17.59 -13.03 14.48
CA VAL A 105 -16.61 -13.95 13.88
C VAL A 105 -16.46 -13.79 12.37
N HIS A 106 -17.40 -13.20 11.65
CA HIS A 106 -17.29 -12.90 10.21
C HIS A 106 -16.79 -11.47 10.02
N LEU A 107 -15.64 -11.33 9.38
CA LEU A 107 -14.88 -10.08 9.30
C LEU A 107 -14.73 -9.65 7.84
N LEU A 108 -14.61 -8.33 7.64
CA LEU A 108 -14.12 -7.80 6.36
C LEU A 108 -12.67 -8.25 6.17
N TYR A 109 -12.28 -8.43 4.93
CA TYR A 109 -10.92 -8.85 4.59
C TYR A 109 -10.37 -8.13 3.38
N ARG A 110 -9.04 -8.17 3.28
CA ARG A 110 -8.28 -7.65 2.16
C ARG A 110 -7.49 -8.76 1.51
N MET A 111 -7.17 -8.58 0.23
CA MET A 111 -6.33 -9.51 -0.53
C MET A 111 -5.11 -8.80 -1.11
N PRO A 112 -3.91 -9.43 -1.06
CA PRO A 112 -2.79 -8.96 -1.88
C PRO A 112 -3.14 -9.09 -3.36
N VAL A 113 -2.38 -8.40 -4.20
CA VAL A 113 -2.52 -8.51 -5.66
C VAL A 113 -1.19 -8.78 -6.33
N ASN A 114 -1.24 -9.53 -7.42
CA ASN A 114 -0.17 -9.65 -8.38
C ASN A 114 -0.52 -8.85 -9.62
N PHE A 115 0.25 -7.81 -9.91
CA PHE A 115 0.18 -7.10 -11.17
C PHE A 115 1.04 -7.81 -12.22
N SER A 116 0.75 -7.57 -13.50
CA SER A 116 1.55 -8.05 -14.61
C SER A 116 2.98 -7.53 -14.54
N ASP A 117 3.91 -8.24 -15.18
CA ASP A 117 5.27 -7.74 -15.33
C ASP A 117 5.26 -6.41 -16.10
N GLY A 118 5.93 -5.42 -15.52
CA GLY A 118 6.01 -4.07 -16.04
C GLY A 118 7.15 -3.91 -17.06
N PRO A 119 7.38 -2.67 -17.53
CA PRO A 119 8.53 -2.37 -18.38
C PRO A 119 9.85 -2.57 -17.63
N LYS A 120 10.96 -2.57 -18.37
CA LYS A 120 12.30 -2.53 -17.78
C LYS A 120 12.44 -1.27 -16.90
N LEU A 121 12.92 -1.48 -15.67
CA LEU A 121 13.07 -0.41 -14.69
C LEU A 121 14.40 0.33 -14.88
N PRO A 122 14.41 1.68 -14.78
CA PRO A 122 15.63 2.47 -14.96
C PRO A 122 16.60 2.41 -13.79
N LEU A 123 16.15 1.99 -12.61
CA LEU A 123 16.98 1.77 -11.42
C LEU A 123 16.62 0.44 -10.78
N ASP A 124 17.58 -0.11 -10.05
CA ASP A 124 17.29 -1.23 -9.15
C ASP A 124 16.22 -0.81 -8.12
N PRO A 125 15.18 -1.63 -7.87
CA PRO A 125 14.08 -1.26 -6.98
C PRO A 125 14.50 -1.03 -5.52
N TYR A 126 15.45 -1.82 -4.99
CA TYR A 126 15.94 -1.64 -3.63
C TYR A 126 16.81 -0.39 -3.54
N PHE A 127 17.66 -0.15 -4.55
CA PHE A 127 18.44 1.09 -4.62
C PHE A 127 17.54 2.33 -4.64
N LEU A 128 16.46 2.29 -5.43
CA LEU A 128 15.45 3.34 -5.42
C LEU A 128 14.80 3.50 -4.04
N GLY A 129 14.51 2.40 -3.34
CA GLY A 129 14.03 2.42 -1.96
C GLY A 129 14.98 3.16 -1.02
N ILE A 130 16.29 2.89 -1.10
CA ILE A 130 17.32 3.59 -0.32
C ILE A 130 17.31 5.10 -0.63
N LEU A 131 17.31 5.46 -1.93
CA LEU A 131 17.33 6.86 -2.35
C LEU A 131 16.08 7.63 -1.89
N LEU A 132 14.92 6.97 -1.90
CA LEU A 132 13.69 7.57 -1.41
C LEU A 132 13.73 7.83 0.10
N GLY A 133 14.43 6.99 0.86
CA GLY A 133 14.65 7.26 2.27
C GLY A 133 15.76 8.27 2.52
N ASP A 134 17.00 7.78 2.58
CA ASP A 134 18.20 8.54 2.99
C ASP A 134 18.83 9.38 1.87
N GLY A 135 18.26 9.36 0.66
CA GLY A 135 18.82 10.05 -0.49
C GLY A 135 18.58 11.57 -0.53
N CYS A 136 19.56 12.29 -1.04
CA CYS A 136 19.47 13.70 -1.43
C CYS A 136 19.90 13.86 -2.90
N PHE A 137 19.00 14.39 -3.73
CA PHE A 137 19.20 14.53 -5.19
C PHE A 137 18.75 15.91 -5.70
N ARG A 138 18.95 16.94 -4.85
CA ARG A 138 18.80 18.37 -5.21
C ARG A 138 20.12 19.03 -5.60
N ASN A 139 21.23 18.42 -5.23
CA ASN A 139 22.57 18.90 -5.52
C ASN A 139 23.07 18.36 -6.87
N THR A 140 24.21 18.86 -7.33
CA THR A 140 24.86 18.43 -8.58
C THR A 140 25.05 16.92 -8.69
N SER A 141 25.29 16.24 -7.57
CA SER A 141 25.40 14.79 -7.49
C SER A 141 24.39 14.23 -6.49
N PRO A 142 23.58 13.21 -6.86
CA PRO A 142 22.82 12.43 -5.92
C PRO A 142 23.72 11.86 -4.84
N SER A 143 23.17 11.72 -3.63
CA SER A 143 23.90 11.23 -2.47
C SER A 143 22.98 10.50 -1.52
N ILE A 144 23.55 9.70 -0.62
CA ILE A 144 22.86 9.14 0.54
C ILE A 144 23.68 9.44 1.80
N THR A 145 23.05 9.42 2.97
CA THR A 145 23.74 9.48 4.26
C THR A 145 23.31 8.30 5.11
N THR A 146 24.23 7.42 5.48
CA THR A 146 23.88 6.23 6.26
C THR A 146 25.06 5.76 7.13
N PRO A 147 24.78 5.22 8.34
CA PRO A 147 25.78 4.50 9.13
C PRO A 147 25.82 2.99 8.83
N ASP A 148 24.87 2.46 8.06
CA ASP A 148 24.66 1.01 7.92
C ASP A 148 25.56 0.42 6.83
N PRO A 149 26.54 -0.47 7.16
CA PRO A 149 27.49 -1.00 6.20
C PRO A 149 26.82 -1.81 5.08
N GLU A 150 25.72 -2.51 5.36
CA GLU A 150 24.99 -3.28 4.34
C GLU A 150 24.38 -2.37 3.27
N ILE A 151 23.96 -1.15 3.63
CA ILE A 151 23.47 -0.15 2.67
C ILE A 151 24.65 0.42 1.89
N VAL A 152 25.77 0.71 2.56
CA VAL A 152 26.99 1.22 1.93
C VAL A 152 27.49 0.26 0.85
N ASP A 153 27.70 -1.01 1.19
CA ASP A 153 28.18 -2.05 0.26
C ASP A 153 27.26 -2.18 -0.96
N TYR A 154 25.94 -2.16 -0.73
CA TYR A 154 24.96 -2.18 -1.80
C TYR A 154 25.08 -0.96 -2.73
N CYS A 155 25.26 0.23 -2.15
CA CYS A 155 25.42 1.46 -2.91
C CYS A 155 26.72 1.50 -3.73
N PHE A 156 27.82 0.95 -3.21
CA PHE A 156 29.06 0.80 -3.97
C PHE A 156 28.88 -0.17 -5.15
N ALA A 157 28.19 -1.29 -4.96
CA ALA A 157 27.89 -2.22 -6.04
C ALA A 157 27.02 -1.57 -7.14
N MET A 158 26.01 -0.79 -6.75
CA MET A 158 25.19 -0.03 -7.71
C MET A 158 26.00 1.04 -8.43
N ALA A 159 26.89 1.74 -7.72
CA ALA A 159 27.77 2.73 -8.34
C ALA A 159 28.69 2.10 -9.39
N ASP A 160 29.31 0.96 -9.08
CA ASP A 160 30.17 0.20 -10.01
C ASP A 160 29.40 -0.25 -11.27
N GLN A 161 28.21 -0.84 -11.09
CA GLN A 161 27.34 -1.25 -12.20
C GLN A 161 26.94 -0.08 -13.10
N MET A 162 26.81 1.12 -12.55
CA MET A 162 26.45 2.34 -13.28
C MET A 162 27.68 3.11 -13.80
N GLY A 163 28.90 2.65 -13.53
CA GLY A 163 30.14 3.34 -13.91
C GLY A 163 30.34 4.68 -13.18
N LEU A 164 29.89 4.75 -11.92
CA LEU A 164 29.97 5.93 -11.06
C LEU A 164 31.11 5.82 -10.07
N SER A 165 31.68 6.97 -9.71
CA SER A 165 32.58 7.11 -8.57
C SER A 165 31.80 7.53 -7.33
N VAL A 166 32.25 7.08 -6.16
CA VAL A 166 31.65 7.46 -4.87
C VAL A 166 32.64 8.31 -4.09
N ARG A 167 32.28 9.58 -3.85
CA ARG A 167 33.01 10.44 -2.92
C ARG A 167 32.40 10.33 -1.53
N ILE A 168 33.23 10.01 -0.54
CA ILE A 168 32.82 9.93 0.86
C ILE A 168 33.08 11.27 1.53
N ASP A 169 32.08 11.77 2.27
CA ASP A 169 32.20 12.93 3.13
C ASP A 169 31.92 12.52 4.57
N GLN A 170 32.87 12.76 5.47
CA GLN A 170 32.79 12.36 6.87
C GLN A 170 32.88 13.58 7.77
N ILE A 171 31.87 13.75 8.62
CA ILE A 171 31.85 14.80 9.63
C ILE A 171 32.42 14.21 10.93
N PRO A 172 33.50 14.80 11.51
CA PRO A 172 34.06 14.30 12.77
C PRO A 172 33.01 14.19 13.88
N GLY A 173 32.97 13.03 14.54
CA GLY A 173 32.01 12.73 15.61
C GLY A 173 30.64 12.25 15.13
N ASN A 174 30.37 12.21 13.82
CA ASN A 174 29.16 11.60 13.27
C ASN A 174 29.37 10.10 13.01
N GLN A 175 28.34 9.29 13.28
CA GLN A 175 28.36 7.85 13.00
C GLN A 175 28.04 7.54 11.53
N ALA A 176 27.36 8.46 10.83
CA ALA A 176 27.00 8.32 9.43
C ALA A 176 27.92 9.15 8.53
N ASN A 177 28.21 8.61 7.34
CA ASN A 177 28.94 9.31 6.29
C ASN A 177 27.98 9.68 5.15
N GLY A 178 28.31 10.75 4.43
CA GLY A 178 27.70 11.09 3.16
C GLY A 178 28.41 10.38 2.00
N TYR A 179 27.65 9.76 1.10
CA TYR A 179 28.17 9.09 -0.10
C TYR A 179 27.60 9.78 -1.33
N TYR A 180 28.44 10.48 -2.08
CA TYR A 180 28.06 11.24 -3.26
C TYR A 180 28.42 10.46 -4.53
N PHE A 181 27.41 10.18 -5.36
CA PHE A 181 27.56 9.44 -6.61
C PHE A 181 27.86 10.43 -7.74
N SER A 182 29.09 10.40 -8.24
CA SER A 182 29.57 11.34 -9.27
C SER A 182 29.99 10.59 -10.53
N SER A 183 29.64 11.14 -11.70
CA SER A 183 30.20 10.67 -12.97
C SER A 183 31.68 11.01 -13.06
N ILE A 184 32.38 10.24 -13.89
CA ILE A 184 33.71 10.61 -14.37
C ILE A 184 33.60 11.93 -15.15
N SER A 185 34.58 12.82 -14.99
CA SER A 185 34.58 14.18 -15.55
C SER A 185 34.10 14.26 -17.01
N GLY A 186 33.23 15.23 -17.29
CA GLY A 186 32.71 15.52 -18.63
C GLY A 186 31.53 14.65 -19.10
N LYS A 187 31.08 13.66 -18.32
CA LYS A 187 29.91 12.82 -18.64
C LYS A 187 28.70 13.14 -17.79
N THR A 188 27.50 13.01 -18.36
CA THR A 188 26.26 13.07 -17.58
C THR A 188 26.22 11.93 -16.57
N ASN A 189 25.70 12.20 -15.38
CA ASN A 189 25.54 11.19 -14.34
C ASN A 189 24.32 10.31 -14.63
N PRO A 190 24.48 9.01 -14.95
CA PRO A 190 23.36 8.12 -15.27
C PRO A 190 22.33 7.99 -14.15
N LEU A 191 22.74 8.09 -12.87
CA LEU A 191 21.80 8.10 -11.75
C LEU A 191 20.96 9.38 -11.75
N THR A 192 21.57 10.52 -12.05
CA THR A 192 20.84 11.78 -12.21
C THR A 192 19.83 11.71 -13.36
N GLU A 193 20.19 11.13 -14.51
CA GLU A 193 19.26 10.96 -15.63
C GLU A 193 18.11 10.02 -15.28
N ALA A 194 18.39 8.90 -14.63
CA ALA A 194 17.35 7.99 -14.17
C ALA A 194 16.38 8.67 -13.19
N LEU A 195 16.89 9.45 -12.23
CA LEU A 195 16.06 10.22 -11.31
C LEU A 195 15.23 11.31 -12.01
N ARG A 196 15.74 11.94 -13.07
CA ARG A 196 14.97 12.89 -13.90
C ARG A 196 13.85 12.18 -14.63
N ASN A 197 14.13 11.04 -15.27
CA ASN A 197 13.14 10.24 -15.99
C ASN A 197 12.03 9.71 -15.06
N LEU A 198 12.36 9.47 -13.79
CA LEU A 198 11.39 9.08 -12.76
C LEU A 198 10.63 10.26 -12.13
N GLY A 199 10.96 11.51 -12.50
CA GLY A 199 10.35 12.70 -11.91
C GLY A 199 10.78 12.98 -10.45
N LEU A 200 11.86 12.36 -9.99
CA LEU A 200 12.36 12.46 -8.62
C LEU A 200 13.49 13.49 -8.46
N TYR A 201 14.23 13.79 -9.53
CA TYR A 201 15.33 14.75 -9.45
C TYR A 201 14.84 16.12 -8.94
N ASN A 202 15.64 16.77 -8.09
CA ASN A 202 15.31 18.03 -7.42
C ASN A 202 14.10 17.99 -6.46
N LYS A 203 13.52 16.82 -6.17
CA LYS A 203 12.48 16.70 -5.14
C LYS A 203 13.07 16.74 -3.74
N SER A 204 12.42 17.48 -2.84
CA SER A 204 12.70 17.46 -1.40
C SER A 204 11.90 16.37 -0.69
N SER A 205 12.20 16.09 0.58
CA SER A 205 11.50 15.08 1.39
C SER A 205 9.95 15.13 1.31
N PRO A 206 9.28 16.29 1.41
CA PRO A 206 7.82 16.36 1.30
C PRO A 206 7.26 16.10 -0.11
N GLU A 207 8.13 16.08 -1.12
CA GLU A 207 7.74 15.89 -2.53
C GLU A 207 8.13 14.51 -3.09
N LYS A 208 8.87 13.69 -2.33
CA LYS A 208 9.24 12.33 -2.77
C LYS A 208 7.96 11.47 -2.94
N PHE A 209 7.99 10.52 -3.87
CA PHE A 209 6.90 9.57 -4.14
C PHE A 209 7.48 8.27 -4.72
N ILE A 210 6.68 7.19 -4.77
CA ILE A 210 7.11 5.97 -5.49
C ILE A 210 6.58 6.06 -6.92
N PRO A 211 7.44 6.05 -7.96
CA PRO A 211 6.96 6.10 -9.34
C PRO A 211 6.07 4.90 -9.67
N ASP A 212 5.02 5.15 -10.45
CA ASP A 212 3.99 4.15 -10.74
C ASP A 212 4.52 2.86 -11.38
N ILE A 213 5.59 2.96 -12.17
CA ILE A 213 6.25 1.80 -12.80
C ILE A 213 6.90 0.86 -11.78
N TYR A 214 7.16 1.30 -10.54
CA TYR A 214 7.58 0.45 -9.42
C TYR A 214 6.39 0.08 -8.54
N LYS A 215 5.50 1.06 -8.27
CA LYS A 215 4.33 0.89 -7.40
C LYS A 215 3.39 -0.21 -7.89
N ARG A 216 3.25 -0.34 -9.21
CA ARG A 216 2.35 -1.29 -9.89
C ARG A 216 3.10 -2.42 -10.60
N ALA A 217 4.39 -2.58 -10.29
CA ALA A 217 5.22 -3.62 -10.85
C ALA A 217 4.91 -5.01 -10.27
N SER A 218 5.65 -5.99 -10.76
CA SER A 218 5.66 -7.35 -10.24
C SER A 218 5.87 -7.38 -8.72
N LYS A 219 5.41 -8.46 -8.09
CA LYS A 219 5.51 -8.65 -6.64
C LYS A 219 6.95 -8.47 -6.15
N LYS A 220 7.94 -9.00 -6.88
CA LYS A 220 9.37 -8.92 -6.54
C LYS A 220 9.88 -7.47 -6.48
N VAL A 221 9.53 -6.66 -7.47
CA VAL A 221 9.92 -5.24 -7.51
C VAL A 221 9.36 -4.49 -6.30
N ARG A 222 8.08 -4.73 -6.00
CA ARG A 222 7.40 -4.13 -4.83
C ARG A 222 8.02 -4.58 -3.49
N GLN A 223 8.48 -5.83 -3.41
CA GLN A 223 9.17 -6.33 -2.21
C GLN A 223 10.53 -5.63 -2.00
N GLU A 224 11.33 -5.51 -3.06
CA GLU A 224 12.65 -4.86 -3.02
C GLU A 224 12.55 -3.37 -2.69
N ILE A 225 11.62 -2.62 -3.30
CA ILE A 225 11.46 -1.19 -2.97
C ILE A 225 10.98 -0.98 -1.54
N LEU A 226 10.06 -1.84 -1.05
CA LEU A 226 9.63 -1.78 0.34
C LEU A 226 10.79 -2.12 1.29
N ALA A 227 11.62 -3.10 0.95
CA ALA A 227 12.79 -3.44 1.75
C ALA A 227 13.76 -2.25 1.86
N GLY A 228 14.08 -1.57 0.76
CA GLY A 228 15.00 -0.43 0.77
C GLY A 228 14.49 0.72 1.66
N LEU A 229 13.18 1.02 1.56
CA LEU A 229 12.54 2.03 2.41
C LEU A 229 12.54 1.65 3.91
N LEU A 230 12.31 0.37 4.22
CA LEU A 230 12.33 -0.11 5.60
C LEU A 230 13.75 -0.13 6.17
N ASP A 231 14.75 -0.49 5.37
CA ASP A 231 16.14 -0.56 5.78
C ASP A 231 16.76 0.83 6.02
N THR A 232 16.23 1.89 5.41
CA THR A 232 16.60 3.29 5.72
C THR A 232 15.74 3.86 6.86
N ASP A 233 14.50 4.28 6.57
CA ASP A 233 13.65 5.06 7.48
C ASP A 233 12.70 4.22 8.32
N GLY A 234 12.61 2.91 8.06
CA GLY A 234 11.78 2.00 8.85
C GLY A 234 12.34 1.80 10.25
N HIS A 235 11.54 2.11 11.27
CA HIS A 235 11.87 1.82 12.67
C HIS A 235 11.18 0.53 13.13
N MET A 236 11.95 -0.52 13.41
CA MET A 236 11.38 -1.80 13.83
C MET A 236 10.90 -1.76 15.29
N LEU A 237 9.61 -2.02 15.50
CA LEU A 237 8.96 -2.15 16.80
C LEU A 237 8.30 -3.53 16.91
N HIS A 238 8.81 -4.40 17.79
CA HIS A 238 8.20 -5.71 18.08
C HIS A 238 7.86 -6.55 16.82
N LYS A 239 8.81 -6.65 15.88
CA LYS A 239 8.65 -7.38 14.59
C LYS A 239 7.63 -6.76 13.61
N THR A 240 7.32 -5.48 13.81
CA THR A 240 6.58 -4.62 12.88
C THR A 240 7.42 -3.40 12.58
N PHE A 241 7.06 -2.62 11.56
CA PHE A 241 7.79 -1.41 11.24
C PHE A 241 6.91 -0.20 11.46
N GLU A 242 7.44 0.83 12.10
CA GLU A 242 6.92 2.17 12.04
C GLU A 242 7.64 2.95 10.94
N TYR A 243 6.89 3.79 10.24
CA TYR A 243 7.41 4.67 9.20
C TYR A 243 6.83 6.07 9.40
N THR A 244 7.67 7.09 9.22
CA THR A 244 7.28 8.50 9.29
C THR A 244 7.88 9.25 8.11
N THR A 245 7.07 10.06 7.42
CA THR A 245 7.55 10.93 6.33
C THR A 245 6.76 12.22 6.29
N SER A 246 7.36 13.31 5.78
CA SER A 246 6.66 14.57 5.50
C SER A 246 5.92 14.56 4.16
N SER A 247 6.18 13.58 3.28
CA SER A 247 5.47 13.44 2.01
C SER A 247 4.16 12.64 2.17
N LYS A 248 3.04 13.30 1.91
CA LYS A 248 1.72 12.67 1.85
C LYS A 248 1.69 11.56 0.80
N GLN A 249 2.22 11.86 -0.39
CA GLN A 249 2.24 10.95 -1.52
C GLN A 249 3.09 9.72 -1.23
N LEU A 250 4.30 9.90 -0.68
CA LEU A 250 5.16 8.77 -0.29
C LEU A 250 4.48 7.88 0.76
N ALA A 251 3.85 8.47 1.77
CA ALA A 251 3.14 7.70 2.79
C ALA A 251 2.00 6.85 2.18
N GLN A 252 1.24 7.43 1.25
CA GLN A 252 0.16 6.73 0.54
C GLN A 252 0.69 5.64 -0.39
N ASP A 253 1.77 5.92 -1.11
CA ASP A 253 2.42 4.96 -2.01
C ASP A 253 3.03 3.78 -1.25
N ILE A 254 3.72 4.02 -0.13
CA ILE A 254 4.23 2.96 0.75
C ILE A 254 3.07 2.11 1.26
N ALA A 255 1.98 2.74 1.68
CA ALA A 255 0.81 2.01 2.14
C ALA A 255 0.17 1.20 1.01
N PHE A 256 0.15 1.70 -0.22
CA PHE A 256 -0.29 0.94 -1.40
C PHE A 256 0.61 -0.28 -1.61
N VAL A 257 1.93 -0.09 -1.69
CA VAL A 257 2.90 -1.18 -1.89
C VAL A 257 2.76 -2.23 -0.79
N ALA A 258 2.76 -1.82 0.48
CA ALA A 258 2.59 -2.75 1.61
C ALA A 258 1.28 -3.55 1.52
N ARG A 259 0.14 -2.89 1.27
CA ARG A 259 -1.17 -3.57 1.18
C ARG A 259 -1.24 -4.52 -0.01
N SER A 260 -0.67 -4.11 -1.15
CA SER A 260 -0.60 -4.95 -2.35
C SER A 260 0.25 -6.22 -2.16
N LEU A 261 1.15 -6.24 -1.17
CA LEU A 261 1.97 -7.39 -0.77
C LEU A 261 1.34 -8.22 0.36
N GLY A 262 0.14 -7.88 0.82
CA GLY A 262 -0.56 -8.61 1.89
C GLY A 262 -0.13 -8.18 3.31
N LEU A 263 0.57 -7.07 3.41
CA LEU A 263 0.80 -6.37 4.68
C LEU A 263 -0.35 -5.39 4.94
N MET A 264 -0.37 -4.78 6.12
CA MET A 264 -1.34 -3.75 6.47
C MET A 264 -0.64 -2.47 6.87
N ALA A 265 -1.01 -1.36 6.23
CA ALA A 265 -0.51 -0.02 6.52
C ALA A 265 -1.65 0.99 6.38
N LEU A 266 -1.77 1.90 7.34
CA LEU A 266 -2.77 2.98 7.35
C LEU A 266 -2.10 4.29 7.79
N PRO A 267 -1.60 5.10 6.84
CA PRO A 267 -1.05 6.43 7.10
C PRO A 267 -2.01 7.28 7.93
N LYS A 268 -1.46 8.01 8.90
CA LYS A 268 -2.19 9.00 9.69
C LYS A 268 -1.41 10.29 9.74
N GLU A 269 -2.12 11.40 9.56
CA GLU A 269 -1.56 12.73 9.76
C GLU A 269 -1.25 12.96 11.25
N ARG A 270 -0.09 13.57 11.50
CA ARG A 270 0.42 13.97 12.81
C ARG A 270 1.03 15.35 12.68
N THR A 271 0.56 16.28 13.49
CA THR A 271 1.15 17.62 13.59
C THR A 271 2.16 17.63 14.73
N VAL A 272 3.40 17.99 14.42
CA VAL A 272 4.50 18.16 15.39
C VAL A 272 5.06 19.55 15.17
N GLU A 273 5.00 20.40 16.19
CA GLU A 273 5.53 21.78 16.13
C GLU A 273 5.01 22.59 14.92
N GLY A 274 3.74 22.39 14.55
CA GLY A 274 3.11 23.05 13.40
C GLY A 274 3.38 22.41 12.04
N GLN A 275 4.30 21.45 11.95
CA GLN A 275 4.59 20.72 10.72
C GLN A 275 3.78 19.41 10.65
N ILE A 276 3.23 19.12 9.47
CA ILE A 276 2.49 17.88 9.23
C ILE A 276 3.46 16.77 8.79
N TYR A 277 3.31 15.62 9.43
CA TYR A 277 3.95 14.36 9.09
C TYR A 277 2.91 13.26 8.95
N TYR A 278 3.28 12.19 8.27
CA TYR A 278 2.47 11.00 8.10
C TYR A 278 3.17 9.85 8.80
N ARG A 279 2.55 9.31 9.85
CA ARG A 279 3.12 8.25 10.69
C ARG A 279 2.19 7.05 10.73
N PHE A 280 2.74 5.86 10.53
CA PHE A 280 1.99 4.61 10.54
C PHE A 280 2.89 3.42 10.81
N CYS A 281 2.29 2.34 11.28
CA CYS A 281 2.97 1.05 11.31
C CYS A 281 2.53 0.18 10.13
N ILE A 282 3.48 -0.62 9.64
CA ILE A 282 3.29 -1.70 8.68
C ILE A 282 3.29 -3.01 9.49
N TYR A 283 2.19 -3.75 9.35
CA TYR A 283 1.96 -4.99 10.06
C TYR A 283 1.88 -6.15 9.07
N GLY A 284 2.36 -7.32 9.45
CA GLY A 284 2.17 -8.53 8.65
C GLY A 284 3.30 -9.52 8.85
N ASP A 285 3.47 -10.38 7.86
CA ASP A 285 4.58 -11.31 7.78
C ASP A 285 5.60 -10.77 6.78
N PHE A 286 6.80 -10.47 7.26
CA PHE A 286 7.88 -9.84 6.49
C PHE A 286 8.86 -10.86 5.89
N LYS A 287 8.60 -12.17 6.03
CA LYS A 287 9.51 -13.23 5.53
C LYS A 287 9.89 -13.10 4.06
N ASP A 288 8.99 -12.55 3.25
CA ASP A 288 9.18 -12.39 1.79
C ASP A 288 9.68 -10.97 1.43
N ILE A 289 9.99 -10.12 2.42
CA ILE A 289 10.57 -8.80 2.20
C ILE A 289 12.09 -8.93 2.36
N PRO A 290 12.89 -8.69 1.31
CA PRO A 290 14.33 -8.93 1.28
C PRO A 290 15.11 -7.81 2.01
N LEU A 291 14.88 -7.68 3.30
CA LEU A 291 15.63 -6.76 4.16
C LEU A 291 17.10 -7.18 4.24
N ARG A 292 18.00 -6.21 4.15
CA ARG A 292 19.44 -6.42 4.13
C ARG A 292 20.11 -5.96 5.42
N VAL A 293 19.53 -5.02 6.16
CA VAL A 293 20.16 -4.53 7.40
C VAL A 293 19.83 -5.45 8.58
N GLY A 294 20.84 -6.13 9.13
CA GLY A 294 20.63 -7.29 10.02
C GLY A 294 19.74 -6.99 11.23
N ARG A 295 19.94 -5.84 11.89
CA ARG A 295 19.14 -5.42 13.05
C ARG A 295 17.66 -5.14 12.75
N LYS A 296 17.29 -5.00 11.47
CA LYS A 296 15.92 -4.74 11.01
C LYS A 296 15.21 -6.01 10.54
N ILE A 297 15.90 -7.13 10.37
CA ILE A 297 15.27 -8.38 9.94
C ILE A 297 14.41 -8.94 11.09
N PRO A 298 13.07 -8.97 10.96
CA PRO A 298 12.22 -9.44 12.04
C PRO A 298 12.25 -10.97 12.12
N GLY A 299 12.33 -11.50 13.35
CA GLY A 299 12.07 -12.92 13.58
C GLY A 299 10.62 -13.31 13.23
N PRO A 300 10.27 -14.62 13.28
CA PRO A 300 8.98 -15.11 12.84
C PRO A 300 7.81 -14.46 13.58
N ARG A 301 6.71 -14.25 12.86
CA ARG A 301 5.50 -13.62 13.37
C ARG A 301 4.84 -14.49 14.45
N VAL A 302 4.53 -13.90 15.60
CA VAL A 302 3.91 -14.59 16.75
C VAL A 302 2.39 -14.34 16.84
N GLN A 303 1.91 -13.27 16.22
CA GLN A 303 0.50 -12.88 16.31
C GLN A 303 -0.41 -13.85 15.55
N LYS A 304 -1.33 -14.50 16.26
CA LYS A 304 -2.32 -15.44 15.69
C LYS A 304 -3.36 -14.76 14.79
N ARG A 305 -3.65 -13.47 14.99
CA ARG A 305 -4.68 -12.76 14.22
C ARG A 305 -4.19 -12.46 12.80
N HIS A 306 -5.01 -12.76 11.82
CA HIS A 306 -4.72 -12.40 10.42
C HIS A 306 -4.73 -10.88 10.24
N VAL A 307 -3.67 -10.32 9.67
CA VAL A 307 -3.48 -8.87 9.62
C VAL A 307 -4.46 -8.18 8.67
N LEU A 308 -4.85 -8.87 7.60
CA LEU A 308 -5.77 -8.39 6.57
C LEU A 308 -7.24 -8.50 6.95
N ARG A 309 -7.55 -8.97 8.17
CA ARG A 309 -8.93 -9.05 8.67
C ARG A 309 -9.25 -7.90 9.59
N THR A 310 -10.46 -7.37 9.46
CA THR A 310 -10.96 -6.31 10.33
C THR A 310 -12.41 -6.53 10.71
N GLY A 311 -12.70 -6.40 12.00
CA GLY A 311 -14.07 -6.21 12.46
C GLY A 311 -14.61 -4.87 11.98
N PHE A 312 -15.92 -4.70 12.08
CA PHE A 312 -16.64 -3.52 11.65
C PHE A 312 -17.97 -3.37 12.41
N THR A 313 -18.58 -2.20 12.29
CA THR A 313 -19.96 -1.94 12.71
C THR A 313 -20.79 -1.46 11.52
N VAL A 314 -22.10 -1.60 11.63
CA VAL A 314 -23.07 -1.23 10.60
C VAL A 314 -24.05 -0.24 11.20
N HIS A 315 -24.28 0.88 10.52
CA HIS A 315 -25.14 1.96 11.00
C HIS A 315 -26.14 2.34 9.90
N PRO A 316 -27.46 2.41 10.18
CA PRO A 316 -28.45 2.78 9.18
C PRO A 316 -28.27 4.25 8.74
N LEU A 317 -28.55 4.50 7.47
CA LEU A 317 -28.61 5.81 6.84
C LEU A 317 -29.99 6.00 6.18
N PRO A 318 -30.42 7.24 5.90
CA PRO A 318 -31.54 7.48 4.99
C PRO A 318 -31.32 6.80 3.64
N PRO A 319 -32.37 6.50 2.86
CA PRO A 319 -32.22 5.92 1.53
C PRO A 319 -31.23 6.71 0.65
N GLN A 320 -30.34 5.99 -0.03
CA GLN A 320 -29.33 6.59 -0.90
C GLN A 320 -29.35 5.94 -2.28
N GLN A 321 -28.91 6.70 -3.28
CA GLN A 321 -28.62 6.18 -4.60
C GLN A 321 -27.34 5.34 -4.53
N CYS A 322 -27.46 4.04 -4.75
CA CYS A 322 -26.36 3.07 -4.67
C CYS A 322 -26.01 2.55 -6.07
N LEU A 323 -24.71 2.49 -6.37
CA LEU A 323 -24.18 1.92 -7.61
C LEU A 323 -23.84 0.45 -7.42
N LYS A 324 -24.23 -0.39 -8.37
CA LYS A 324 -23.93 -1.82 -8.41
C LYS A 324 -23.24 -2.17 -9.72
N LEU A 325 -22.10 -2.83 -9.61
CA LEU A 325 -21.33 -3.29 -10.76
C LEU A 325 -21.77 -4.71 -11.12
N VAL A 326 -22.07 -4.95 -12.40
CA VAL A 326 -22.19 -6.29 -12.96
C VAL A 326 -20.88 -6.61 -13.66
N LEU A 327 -20.29 -7.73 -13.27
CA LEU A 327 -18.91 -8.07 -13.62
C LEU A 327 -18.85 -9.37 -14.41
N GLN A 328 -18.09 -9.36 -15.50
CA GLN A 328 -17.71 -10.56 -16.22
C GLN A 328 -16.35 -11.06 -15.75
N GLY A 329 -16.28 -12.34 -15.38
CA GLY A 329 -15.07 -13.02 -14.92
C GLY A 329 -15.39 -14.32 -14.17
N PRO A 330 -14.37 -14.99 -13.60
CA PRO A 330 -14.54 -16.23 -12.83
C PRO A 330 -15.51 -16.11 -11.64
N ASP A 331 -15.54 -14.95 -11.01
CA ASP A 331 -16.50 -14.54 -9.98
C ASP A 331 -16.79 -13.04 -10.12
N SER A 332 -17.57 -12.46 -9.20
CA SER A 332 -17.82 -11.02 -9.14
C SER A 332 -17.17 -10.35 -7.91
N LEU A 333 -16.11 -10.94 -7.34
CA LEU A 333 -15.33 -10.32 -6.28
C LEU A 333 -14.32 -9.35 -6.89
N TYR A 334 -14.21 -8.15 -6.33
CA TYR A 334 -13.26 -7.13 -6.77
C TYR A 334 -12.65 -6.38 -5.58
N LEU A 335 -11.61 -5.59 -5.83
CA LEU A 335 -10.93 -4.83 -4.78
C LEU A 335 -11.22 -3.34 -4.87
N LYS A 336 -11.50 -2.72 -3.72
CA LYS A 336 -11.43 -1.26 -3.58
C LYS A 336 -9.99 -0.78 -3.40
N SER A 337 -9.74 0.52 -3.44
CA SER A 337 -8.40 1.13 -3.40
C SER A 337 -7.56 0.83 -2.14
N ASP A 338 -8.17 0.32 -1.07
CA ASP A 338 -7.45 -0.18 0.12
C ASP A 338 -7.35 -1.70 0.20
N PHE A 339 -7.55 -2.38 -0.93
CA PHE A 339 -7.47 -3.82 -1.11
C PHE A 339 -8.56 -4.61 -0.39
N MET A 340 -9.57 -3.94 0.17
CA MET A 340 -10.74 -4.62 0.73
C MET A 340 -11.55 -5.25 -0.38
N VAL A 341 -11.95 -6.49 -0.14
CA VAL A 341 -12.77 -7.25 -1.08
C VAL A 341 -14.21 -6.74 -1.01
N MET A 342 -14.77 -6.53 -2.18
CA MET A 342 -16.13 -6.07 -2.43
C MET A 342 -16.83 -7.08 -3.36
N GLN A 343 -18.16 -7.02 -3.41
CA GLN A 343 -18.99 -7.94 -4.19
C GLN A 343 -19.75 -7.16 -5.27
N GLY A 344 -19.56 -7.53 -6.53
CA GLY A 344 -20.42 -7.16 -7.65
C GLY A 344 -21.48 -8.23 -7.92
N GLU A 345 -22.29 -8.02 -8.95
CA GLU A 345 -23.26 -8.98 -9.47
C GLU A 345 -22.65 -9.79 -10.62
N GLN A 346 -23.13 -11.02 -10.80
CA GLN A 346 -22.83 -11.80 -12.00
C GLN A 346 -23.85 -11.47 -13.11
N PRO A 347 -23.49 -11.69 -14.39
CA PRO A 347 -24.35 -11.41 -15.54
C PRO A 347 -25.71 -12.11 -15.48
#